data_AF-A0A1Y0HKS8-F1
#
_entry.id   AF-A0A1Y0HKS8-F1
#
_cell.length_a   1.000
_cell.length_b   1.000
_cell.length_c   1.000
_cell.angle_alpha   90.00
_cell.angle_beta   90.00
_cell.angle_gamma   90.00
#
_symmetry.space_group_name_H-M   'P 1'
#
loop_
_entity.id
_entity.type
_entity.pdbx_description
1 polymer ?
#
loop_
_entity_poly.entity_id
_entity_poly.type
_entity_poly.pdbx_seq_one_letter_code
_entity_poly.pdbx_strand_id
1 'polypeptide(L)'
;MTPLDSIKQCIEDKKCFVLQGGAGSGKTETLKNVLENISENYPNKKVACITHTNLAVDEIKSRVGDKYTISTIHSFLNSIIKDYKKTFFNVFLSFLKLRK
;
A
#
# COMPACT_ATOMS: atom_id res chain seq x y z
N MET A 1 17.84 -8.80 19.83
CA MET A 1 16.57 -8.50 19.14
C MET A 1 16.83 -7.45 18.09
N THR A 2 16.69 -7.79 16.81
CA THR A 2 16.92 -6.86 15.69
C THR A 2 15.69 -5.97 15.47
N PRO A 3 15.80 -4.84 14.76
CA PRO A 3 14.63 -4.04 14.38
C PRO A 3 13.58 -4.85 13.60
N LEU A 4 14.01 -5.81 12.78
CA LEU A 4 13.11 -6.68 12.03
C LEU A 4 12.31 -7.61 12.98
N ASP A 5 12.96 -8.16 14.01
CA ASP A 5 12.29 -9.01 15.00
C ASP A 5 11.23 -8.21 15.77
N SER A 6 11.54 -6.96 16.15
CA SER A 6 10.58 -6.06 16.79
C SER A 6 9.37 -5.79 15.90
N ILE A 7 9.60 -5.56 14.60
CA ILE A 7 8.51 -5.32 13.64
C ILE A 7 7.64 -6.57 13.47
N LYS A 8 8.25 -7.76 13.36
CA LYS A 8 7.51 -9.03 13.29
C LYS A 8 6.59 -9.21 14.50
N GLN A 9 7.10 -8.93 15.71
CA GLN A 9 6.28 -8.98 16.92
C GLN A 9 5.13 -7.95 16.88
N CYS A 10 5.37 -6.73 16.40
CA CYS A 10 4.29 -5.75 16.25
C CYS A 10 3.21 -6.22 15.27
N ILE A 11 3.58 -6.90 14.18
CA ILE A 11 2.63 -7.45 13.20
C ILE A 11 1.79 -8.56 13.84
N GLU A 12 2.41 -9.49 14.56
CA GLU A 12 1.73 -10.55 15.31
C GLU A 12 0.73 -9.97 16.33
N ASP A 13 1.18 -8.96 17.08
CA ASP A 13 0.39 -8.26 18.09
C ASP A 13 -0.68 -7.31 17.50
N LYS A 14 -0.69 -7.12 16.16
CA LYS A 14 -1.52 -6.13 15.45
C LYS A 14 -1.34 -4.69 15.98
N LYS A 15 -0.11 -4.32 16.33
CA LYS A 15 0.26 -2.98 16.81
C LYS A 15 0.90 -2.16 15.70
N CYS A 16 0.59 -0.86 15.68
CA CYS A 16 1.30 0.09 14.82
C CYS A 16 2.73 0.30 15.32
N PHE A 17 3.64 0.56 14.40
CA PHE A 17 5.05 0.83 14.70
C PHE A 17 5.61 1.91 13.77
N VAL A 18 6.75 2.49 14.17
CA VAL A 18 7.53 3.43 13.36
C VAL A 18 8.96 2.94 13.31
N LEU A 19 9.49 2.72 12.11
CA LEU A 19 10.90 2.42 11.91
C LEU A 19 11.68 3.73 11.73
N GLN A 20 12.42 4.12 12.77
CA GLN A 20 13.32 5.27 12.73
C GLN A 20 14.74 4.85 12.36
N GLY A 21 15.46 5.69 11.62
CA GLY A 21 16.86 5.46 11.30
C GLY A 21 17.44 6.57 10.41
N GLY A 22 18.74 6.80 10.50
CA GLY A 22 19.46 7.81 9.71
C GLY A 22 19.56 7.47 8.21
N ALA A 23 20.24 8.31 7.45
CA ALA A 23 20.60 7.98 6.06
C ALA A 23 21.43 6.69 6.04
N GLY A 24 21.21 5.83 5.04
CA GLY A 24 21.93 4.56 4.90
C GLY A 24 21.57 3.47 5.94
N SER A 25 20.64 3.72 6.86
CA SER A 25 20.30 2.75 7.93
C SER A 25 19.51 1.51 7.47
N GLY A 26 19.39 1.28 6.15
CA GLY A 26 18.70 0.11 5.60
C GLY A 26 17.17 0.12 5.69
N LYS A 27 16.49 1.24 5.97
CA LYS A 27 15.01 1.29 6.12
C LYS A 27 14.26 0.67 4.93
N THR A 28 14.66 1.00 3.71
CA THR A 28 14.06 0.45 2.49
C THR A 28 14.28 -1.06 2.40
N GLU A 29 15.42 -1.56 2.88
CA GLU A 29 15.70 -2.99 2.92
C GLU A 29 14.85 -3.71 3.97
N THR A 30 14.76 -3.14 5.18
CA THR A 30 13.87 -3.67 6.22
C THR A 30 12.41 -3.71 5.76
N LEU A 31 11.93 -2.67 5.07
CA LEU A 31 10.57 -2.65 4.52
C LEU A 31 10.31 -3.84 3.58
N LYS A 32 11.26 -4.21 2.72
CA LYS A 32 11.10 -5.35 1.81
C LYS A 32 11.03 -6.66 2.56
N ASN A 33 11.94 -6.88 3.51
CA ASN A 33 11.95 -8.09 4.35
C ASN A 33 10.64 -8.24 5.13
N VAL A 34 10.04 -7.13 5.54
CA VAL A 34 8.72 -7.12 6.19
C VAL A 34 7.61 -7.52 5.21
N LEU A 35 7.62 -7.00 3.98
CA LEU A 35 6.63 -7.38 2.95
C LEU A 35 6.71 -8.88 2.63
N GLU A 36 7.92 -9.41 2.41
CA GLU A 36 8.14 -10.84 2.17
C GLU A 36 7.65 -11.69 3.33
N ASN A 37 8.02 -11.33 4.56
CA ASN A 37 7.58 -12.01 5.77
C ASN A 37 6.05 -12.04 5.91
N ILE A 38 5.36 -10.95 5.55
CA ILE A 38 3.90 -10.90 5.56
C ILE A 38 3.32 -11.84 4.49
N SER A 39 3.91 -11.90 3.30
CA SER A 39 3.44 -12.77 2.22
C SER A 39 3.56 -14.26 2.56
N GLU A 40 4.63 -14.63 3.27
CA GLU A 40 4.91 -16.01 3.67
C GLU A 40 4.02 -16.46 4.82
N ASN A 41 3.90 -15.64 5.87
CA ASN A 41 3.19 -16.03 7.10
C ASN A 41 1.70 -15.68 7.07
N TYR A 42 1.29 -14.73 6.24
CA TYR A 42 -0.10 -14.28 6.13
C TYR A 42 -0.56 -14.18 4.67
N PRO A 43 -0.53 -15.28 3.90
CA PRO A 43 -0.76 -15.27 2.45
C PRO A 43 -2.16 -14.78 2.03
N ASN A 44 -3.14 -14.85 2.94
CA ASN A 44 -4.50 -14.39 2.71
C ASN A 44 -4.72 -12.89 3.03
N LYS A 45 -3.69 -12.18 3.52
CA LYS A 45 -3.79 -10.77 3.86
C LYS A 45 -3.43 -9.91 2.66
N LYS A 46 -4.26 -8.89 2.43
CA LYS A 46 -3.98 -7.85 1.44
C LYS A 46 -3.07 -6.79 2.07
N VAL A 47 -1.98 -6.47 1.39
CA VAL A 47 -1.01 -5.47 1.84
C VAL A 47 -0.94 -4.33 0.84
N ALA A 48 -1.02 -3.10 1.34
CA ALA A 48 -0.78 -1.88 0.60
C ALA A 48 0.51 -1.22 1.09
N CYS A 49 1.43 -0.96 0.16
CA CYS A 49 2.65 -0.19 0.40
C CYS A 49 2.51 1.16 -0.31
N ILE A 50 2.52 2.23 0.47
CA ILE A 50 2.29 3.59 -0.02
C ILE A 50 3.56 4.41 0.10
N THR A 51 3.92 5.12 -0.96
CA THR A 51 5.09 6.00 -1.01
C THR A 51 4.74 7.36 -1.62
N HIS A 52 5.71 8.26 -1.70
CA HIS A 52 5.52 9.61 -2.24
C HIS A 52 5.90 9.73 -3.72
N THR A 53 6.77 8.88 -4.24
CA THR A 53 7.31 9.01 -5.61
C THR A 53 7.15 7.74 -6.43
N ASN A 54 6.98 7.89 -7.75
CA ASN A 54 6.93 6.74 -8.66
C ASN A 54 8.26 5.99 -8.69
N LEU A 55 9.40 6.69 -8.56
CA LEU A 55 10.70 6.04 -8.48
C LEU A 55 10.78 5.05 -7.29
N ALA A 56 10.24 5.41 -6.12
CA ALA A 56 10.19 4.50 -4.99
C ALA A 56 9.20 3.32 -5.22
N VAL A 57 8.11 3.55 -5.96
CA VAL A 57 7.20 2.46 -6.38
C VAL A 57 7.98 1.45 -7.22
N ASP A 58 8.69 1.92 -8.25
CA ASP A 58 9.44 1.09 -9.18
C ASP A 58 10.60 0.36 -8.46
N GLU A 59 11.30 1.06 -7.56
CA GLU A 59 12.37 0.48 -6.75
C GLU A 59 11.87 -0.67 -5.86
N ILE A 60 10.71 -0.52 -5.21
CA ILE A 60 10.16 -1.56 -4.35
C ILE A 60 9.64 -2.72 -5.21
N LYS A 61 8.87 -2.43 -6.28
CA LYS A 61 8.32 -3.42 -7.20
C LYS A 61 9.39 -4.28 -7.87
N SER A 62 10.50 -3.69 -8.30
CA SER A 62 11.60 -4.43 -8.96
C SER A 62 12.19 -5.53 -8.09
N ARG A 63 12.01 -5.45 -6.75
CA ARG A 63 12.53 -6.44 -5.81
C ARG A 63 11.48 -7.42 -5.32
N VAL A 64 10.29 -6.93 -4.96
CA VAL A 64 9.25 -7.78 -4.34
C VAL A 64 8.16 -8.26 -5.33
N GLY A 65 8.20 -7.78 -6.57
CA GLY A 65 7.24 -8.10 -7.63
C GLY A 65 5.86 -7.44 -7.45
N ASP A 66 4.91 -7.84 -8.28
CA ASP A 66 3.55 -7.28 -8.32
C ASP A 66 2.56 -7.96 -7.34
N LYS A 67 3.07 -8.69 -6.35
CA LYS A 67 2.25 -9.40 -5.34
C LYS A 67 1.50 -8.44 -4.41
N TYR A 68 1.94 -7.19 -4.32
CA TYR A 68 1.44 -6.20 -3.36
C TYR A 68 0.87 -4.98 -4.08
N THR A 69 -0.06 -4.28 -3.43
CA THR A 69 -0.51 -2.97 -3.93
C THR A 69 0.54 -1.93 -3.57
N ILE A 70 1.51 -1.70 -4.46
CA ILE A 70 2.57 -0.70 -4.31
C ILE A 70 2.22 0.51 -5.17
N SER A 71 2.04 1.67 -4.54
CA SER A 71 1.61 2.87 -5.26
C SER A 71 2.05 4.15 -4.54
N THR A 72 2.02 5.26 -5.27
CA THR A 72 2.08 6.57 -4.62
C THR A 72 0.78 6.83 -3.86
N ILE A 73 0.82 7.73 -2.88
CA ILE A 73 -0.38 8.15 -2.15
C ILE A 73 -1.48 8.65 -3.10
N HIS A 74 -1.13 9.39 -4.16
CA HIS A 74 -2.08 9.88 -5.14
C HIS A 74 -2.72 8.74 -5.95
N SER A 75 -1.92 7.80 -6.42
CA SER A 75 -2.42 6.63 -7.15
C SER A 75 -3.30 5.74 -6.27
N PHE A 76 -2.91 5.54 -5.00
CA PHE A 76 -3.70 4.80 -4.02
C PHE A 76 -5.07 5.45 -3.79
N LEU A 77 -5.10 6.75 -3.48
CA LEU A 77 -6.35 7.49 -3.27
C LEU A 77 -7.22 7.49 -4.52
N ASN A 78 -6.63 7.72 -5.70
CA ASN A 78 -7.35 7.66 -6.97
C ASN A 78 -7.98 6.29 -7.21
N SER A 79 -7.30 5.20 -6.84
CA SER A 79 -7.83 3.84 -6.98
C SER A 79 -9.11 3.61 -6.19
N ILE A 80 -9.27 4.29 -5.05
CA ILE A 80 -10.46 4.21 -4.18
C ILE A 80 -11.57 5.11 -4.73
N ILE A 81 -11.26 6.34 -5.14
CA ILE A 81 -12.28 7.35 -5.47
C ILE A 81 -12.78 7.27 -6.92
N LYS A 82 -12.01 6.69 -7.86
CA LYS A 82 -12.30 6.74 -9.31
C LYS A 82 -13.68 6.18 -9.68
N ASP A 83 -14.15 5.16 -8.97
CA ASP A 83 -15.41 4.48 -9.31
C ASP A 83 -16.65 5.22 -8.78
N TYR A 84 -16.48 6.09 -7.78
CA TYR A 84 -17.55 6.99 -7.32
C TYR A 84 -17.89 8.06 -8.36
N LYS A 85 -16.91 8.51 -9.16
CA LYS A 85 -17.17 9.46 -10.27
C LYS A 85 -18.10 8.86 -11.33
N LYS A 86 -17.91 7.58 -11.67
CA LYS A 86 -18.77 6.87 -12.64
C LYS A 86 -20.18 6.72 -12.10
N THR A 87 -20.30 6.33 -10.83
CA THR A 87 -21.59 6.18 -10.15
C THR A 87 -22.35 7.51 -10.15
N PHE A 88 -21.68 8.60 -9.77
CA PHE A 88 -22.27 9.94 -9.80
C PHE A 88 -22.74 10.33 -11.20
N PHE A 89 -21.91 10.13 -12.23
CA PHE A 89 -22.26 10.49 -13.61
C PHE A 89 -23.47 9.69 -14.13
N ASN A 90 -23.54 8.40 -13.82
CA ASN A 90 -24.67 7.55 -14.20
C ASN A 90 -25.98 7.98 -13.53
N VAL A 91 -25.93 8.31 -12.24
CA VAL A 91 -27.10 8.84 -11.50
C VAL A 91 -27.51 10.19 -12.07
N PHE A 92 -26.56 11.08 -12.34
CA PHE A 92 -26.86 12.38 -12.94
C PHE A 92 -27.52 12.24 -14.33
N LEU A 93 -27.01 11.34 -15.18
CA LEU A 93 -27.61 11.06 -16.48
C LEU A 93 -29.02 10.47 -16.37
N SER A 94 -29.29 9.59 -15.40
CA SER A 94 -30.64 9.04 -15.20
C SER A 94 -31.62 10.13 -14.76
N PHE A 95 -31.21 11.05 -13.87
CA PHE A 95 -32.01 12.22 -13.51
C PHE A 95 -32.36 13.11 -14.71
N LEU A 96 -31.42 13.32 -15.64
CA LEU A 96 -31.68 14.12 -16.84
C LEU A 96 -32.64 13.43 -17.82
N LYS A 97 -32.57 12.09 -17.95
CA LYS A 97 -33.47 11.30 -18.80
C LYS A 97 -34.91 11.28 -18.29
N LEU A 98 -35.12 11.34 -16.97
CA LEU A 98 -36.44 11.39 -16.33
C LEU A 98 -37.17 12.74 -16.51
N ARG A 99 -36.48 13.77 -17.01
CA ARG A 99 -37.06 15.09 -17.30
C ARG A 99 -37.45 15.29 -18.78
N LYS A 100 -37.41 14.24 -19.59
CA LYS A 100 -38.03 14.18 -20.93
C LYS A 100 -39.22 13.24 -20.88
#